data_AF-A0A4V2REG6-F1
#
_entry.id   AF-A0A4V2REG6-F1
#
_cell.length_a   1.000
_cell.length_b   1.000
_cell.length_c   1.000
_cell.angle_alpha   90.00
_cell.angle_beta   90.00
_cell.angle_gamma   90.00
#
_symmetry.space_group_name_H-M   'P 1'
#
loop_
_entity.id
_entity.type
_entity.pdbx_description
1 polymer ?
#
loop_
_entity_poly.entity_id
_entity_poly.type
_entity_poly.pdbx_seq_one_letter_code
_entity_poly.pdbx_strand_id
1 'polypeptide(L)'
;MTSTIFIAGKSHKGVGLSGYIAELGSCFLCADLGIAPELEPRPDHASYLQSWLTVLSNDKWAIFHAAAHAQRAVSYLHGLQRSEEGSSKVAA
;
A
#
# COMPACT_ATOMS: atom_id res chain seq x y z
N MET A 1 36.02 -6.80 -21.12
CA MET A 1 34.67 -6.74 -21.71
C MET A 1 33.70 -7.19 -20.63
N THR A 2 33.30 -6.27 -19.76
CA THR A 2 32.44 -6.52 -18.60
C THR A 2 30.99 -6.59 -19.07
N SER A 3 30.43 -7.81 -19.05
CA SER A 3 29.05 -8.07 -19.42
C SER A 3 28.11 -7.55 -18.33
N THR A 4 27.44 -6.44 -18.62
CA THR A 4 26.40 -5.88 -17.75
C THR A 4 25.18 -6.81 -17.80
N ILE A 5 24.90 -7.46 -16.67
CA ILE A 5 23.70 -8.25 -16.45
C ILE A 5 22.50 -7.30 -16.52
N PHE A 6 21.69 -7.43 -17.57
CA PHE A 6 20.41 -6.75 -17.70
C PHE A 6 19.42 -7.45 -16.76
N ILE A 7 19.23 -6.91 -15.55
CA ILE A 7 18.15 -7.34 -14.67
C ILE A 7 16.84 -6.86 -15.29
N ALA A 8 16.14 -7.79 -15.94
CA ALA A 8 14.80 -7.55 -16.46
C ALA A 8 13.89 -7.09 -15.31
N GLY A 9 13.42 -5.83 -15.41
CA GLY A 9 12.44 -5.28 -14.49
C GLY A 9 11.20 -6.16 -14.43
N LYS A 10 10.92 -6.72 -13.25
CA LYS A 10 9.68 -7.44 -12.97
C LYS A 10 8.52 -6.47 -13.15
N SER A 11 7.87 -6.56 -14.30
CA SER A 11 6.58 -5.91 -14.53
C SER A 11 5.57 -6.49 -13.54
N HIS A 12 5.11 -5.67 -12.60
CA HIS A 12 3.98 -5.85 -11.68
C HIS A 12 2.66 -5.95 -12.46
N LYS A 13 2.59 -6.86 -13.42
CA LYS A 13 1.48 -7.03 -14.37
C LYS A 13 0.30 -7.82 -13.80
N GLY A 14 0.18 -7.93 -12.47
CA GLY A 14 -0.71 -8.91 -11.84
C GLY A 14 -1.25 -8.58 -10.45
N VAL A 15 -1.06 -7.37 -9.93
CA VAL A 15 -1.82 -6.95 -8.75
C VAL A 15 -3.16 -6.43 -9.24
N GLY A 16 -4.19 -7.26 -9.15
CA GLY A 16 -5.57 -6.81 -9.34
C GLY A 16 -5.95 -5.74 -8.31
N LEU A 17 -7.24 -5.38 -8.24
CA LEU A 17 -7.75 -4.36 -7.30
C LEU A 17 -7.26 -4.55 -5.84
N SER A 18 -7.00 -5.78 -5.42
CA SER A 18 -6.46 -6.11 -4.09
C SER A 18 -5.08 -5.55 -3.80
N GLY A 19 -4.16 -5.50 -4.78
CA GLY A 19 -2.83 -4.93 -4.56
C GLY A 19 -2.89 -3.42 -4.36
N TYR A 20 -3.77 -2.73 -5.08
CA TYR A 20 -4.01 -1.31 -4.90
C TYR A 20 -4.63 -0.96 -3.55
N ILE A 21 -5.56 -1.79 -3.06
CA ILE A 21 -6.12 -1.66 -1.72
C ILE A 21 -5.01 -1.81 -0.66
N ALA A 22 -4.11 -2.78 -0.84
CA ALA A 22 -3.01 -3.00 0.09
C ALA A 22 -1.99 -1.84 0.10
N GLU A 23 -1.64 -1.30 -1.07
CA GLU A 23 -0.75 -0.13 -1.18
C GLU A 23 -1.37 1.14 -0.59
N LEU A 24 -2.66 1.41 -0.85
CA LEU A 24 -3.35 2.54 -0.22
C LEU A 24 -3.48 2.34 1.29
N GLY A 25 -3.75 1.11 1.74
CA GLY A 25 -3.85 0.77 3.15
C GLY A 25 -2.54 0.95 3.91
N SER A 26 -1.40 0.55 3.31
CA SER A 26 -0.08 0.80 3.92
C SER A 26 0.25 2.28 3.99
N CYS A 27 -0.09 3.06 2.95
CA CYS A 27 0.07 4.53 2.98
C CYS A 27 -0.75 5.19 4.08
N PHE A 28 -2.02 4.78 4.27
CA PHE A 28 -2.88 5.31 5.34
C PHE A 28 -2.32 4.97 6.72
N LEU A 29 -1.90 3.72 6.95
CA LEU A 29 -1.26 3.32 8.21
C LEU A 29 0.04 4.09 8.47
N CYS A 30 0.88 4.26 7.46
CA CYS A 30 2.11 5.03 7.59
C CYS A 30 1.80 6.49 7.94
N ALA A 31 0.78 7.09 7.34
CA ALA A 31 0.33 8.43 7.68
C ALA A 31 -0.17 8.52 9.14
N ASP A 32 -0.99 7.56 9.57
CA ASP A 32 -1.53 7.50 10.93
C ASP A 32 -0.44 7.30 12.00
N LEU A 33 0.61 6.54 11.67
CA LEU A 33 1.76 6.28 12.55
C LEU A 33 2.84 7.37 12.47
N GLY A 34 2.69 8.40 11.63
CA GLY A 34 3.69 9.43 11.43
C GLY A 34 4.96 8.94 10.72
N ILE A 35 4.90 7.79 10.05
CA ILE A 35 6.00 7.22 9.26
C ILE A 35 5.97 7.90 7.89
N ALA A 36 6.72 9.00 7.75
CA ALA A 36 6.92 9.63 6.46
C ALA A 36 7.91 8.78 5.63
N PRO A 37 7.56 8.35 4.41
CA PRO A 37 8.55 7.76 3.52
C PRO A 37 9.61 8.82 3.22
N GLU A 38 10.87 8.49 3.51
CA GLU A 38 12.00 9.32 3.12
C GLU A 38 11.93 9.50 1.60
N LEU A 39 11.75 10.75 1.16
CA LEU A 39 11.36 11.09 -0.21
C LEU A 39 12.57 11.00 -1.17
N GLU A 40 13.35 9.94 -1.06
CA GLU A 40 14.47 9.68 -1.96
C GLU A 40 13.88 9.32 -3.34
N PRO A 41 14.15 10.11 -4.39
CA PRO A 41 13.60 9.88 -5.71
C PRO A 41 14.24 8.65 -6.34
N ARG A 42 13.72 7.47 -6.01
CA ARG A 42 14.16 6.21 -6.60
C ARG A 42 13.42 5.95 -7.92
N PRO A 43 14.13 5.65 -9.02
CA PRO A 43 13.56 5.55 -10.37
C PRO A 43 12.45 4.49 -10.51
N ASP A 44 12.36 3.52 -9.60
CA ASP A 44 11.35 2.46 -9.64
C ASP A 44 9.95 2.91 -9.14
N HIS A 45 9.84 4.10 -8.54
CA HIS A 45 8.60 4.60 -7.94
C HIS A 45 7.57 5.05 -8.98
N ALA A 46 7.94 5.33 -10.23
CA ALA A 46 6.97 5.72 -11.25
C ALA A 46 6.26 4.53 -11.92
N SER A 47 6.75 3.31 -11.67
CA SER A 47 6.35 2.12 -12.41
C SER A 47 4.87 1.73 -12.20
N TYR A 48 4.28 2.06 -11.04
CA TYR A 48 2.85 1.84 -10.76
C TYR A 48 1.93 2.86 -11.45
N LEU A 49 2.42 4.04 -11.84
CA LEU A 49 1.60 5.11 -12.44
C LEU A 49 0.97 4.66 -13.75
N GLN A 50 1.73 3.96 -14.60
CA GLN A 50 1.21 3.43 -15.86
C GLN A 50 0.08 2.42 -15.64
N SER A 51 0.19 1.61 -14.57
CA SER A 51 -0.83 0.63 -14.22
C SER A 51 -2.10 1.32 -13.70
N TRP A 52 -1.95 2.34 -12.83
CA TRP A 52 -3.07 3.16 -12.35
C TRP A 52 -3.77 3.94 -13.47
N LEU A 53 -3.01 4.51 -14.41
CA LEU A 53 -3.59 5.18 -15.58
C LEU A 53 -4.46 4.23 -16.42
N THR A 54 -4.03 2.97 -16.55
CA THR A 54 -4.81 1.94 -17.28
C THR A 54 -6.10 1.60 -16.53
N VAL A 55 -6.03 1.44 -15.21
CA VAL A 55 -7.22 1.16 -14.37
C VAL A 55 -8.19 2.34 -14.41
N LEU A 56 -7.70 3.56 -14.24
CA LEU A 56 -8.50 4.79 -14.23
C LEU A 56 -9.12 5.11 -15.60
N SER A 57 -8.47 4.72 -16.69
CA SER A 57 -9.03 4.86 -18.04
C SER A 57 -10.26 3.97 -18.24
N ASN A 58 -10.32 2.81 -17.58
CA ASN A 58 -11.47 1.91 -17.64
C ASN A 58 -12.55 2.29 -16.62
N ASP A 59 -12.15 2.69 -15.41
CA ASP A 59 -13.06 3.13 -14.35
C ASP A 59 -12.47 4.29 -13.54
N LYS A 60 -13.02 5.48 -13.78
CA LYS A 60 -12.67 6.72 -13.06
C LYS A 60 -12.93 6.64 -11.55
N TRP A 61 -13.79 5.74 -11.10
CA TRP A 61 -14.12 5.56 -9.69
C TRP A 61 -13.27 4.50 -8.99
N ALA A 62 -12.45 3.74 -9.72
CA ALA A 62 -11.66 2.64 -9.17
C ALA A 62 -10.76 3.07 -8.01
N ILE A 63 -10.16 4.26 -8.08
CA ILE A 63 -9.33 4.80 -6.99
C ILE A 63 -10.13 5.09 -5.73
N PHE A 64 -11.35 5.61 -5.86
CA PHE A 64 -12.22 5.88 -4.72
C PHE A 64 -12.74 4.58 -4.09
N HIS A 65 -13.06 3.57 -4.91
CA HIS A 65 -13.46 2.25 -4.42
C HIS A 65 -12.32 1.54 -3.68
N ALA A 66 -11.10 1.60 -4.23
CA ALA A 66 -9.90 1.06 -3.59
C ALA A 66 -9.59 1.79 -2.28
N ALA A 67 -9.63 3.12 -2.28
CA ALA A 67 -9.42 3.94 -1.07
C ALA A 67 -10.47 3.65 0.01
N ALA A 68 -11.75 3.51 -0.36
CA ALA A 68 -12.81 3.17 0.60
C ALA A 68 -12.60 1.79 1.24
N HIS A 69 -12.15 0.79 0.47
CA HIS A 69 -11.80 -0.53 1.02
C HIS A 69 -10.56 -0.48 1.90
N ALA A 70 -9.53 0.27 1.49
CA ALA A 70 -8.32 0.47 2.27
C ALA A 70 -8.64 1.13 3.62
N GLN A 71 -9.45 2.19 3.63
CA GLN A 71 -9.86 2.86 4.87
C GLN A 71 -10.59 1.92 5.83
N ARG A 72 -11.50 1.07 5.32
CA ARG A 72 -12.19 0.06 6.14
C ARG A 72 -11.21 -0.93 6.76
N ALA A 73 -10.23 -1.38 6.00
CA ALA A 73 -9.19 -2.29 6.49
C ALA A 73 -8.34 -1.62 7.59
N VAL A 74 -7.93 -0.36 7.40
CA VAL A 74 -7.15 0.39 8.40
C VAL A 74 -7.96 0.65 9.67
N SER A 75 -9.22 1.07 9.55
CA SER A 75 -10.12 1.22 10.70
C SER A 75 -10.30 -0.08 11.48
N TYR A 76 -10.38 -1.22 10.79
CA TYR A 76 -10.42 -2.53 11.43
C TYR A 76 -9.14 -2.83 12.21
N LEU A 77 -7.96 -2.60 11.62
CA LEU A 77 -6.67 -2.80 12.29
C LEU A 77 -6.51 -1.91 13.54
N HIS A 78 -6.92 -0.65 13.48
CA HIS A 78 -6.94 0.23 14.66
C HIS A 78 -7.94 -0.24 15.73
N GLY A 79 -9.08 -0.80 15.33
CA GLY A 79 -10.04 -1.41 16.25
C GLY A 79 -9.47 -2.59 17.03
N LEU A 80 -8.60 -3.40 16.40
CA LEU A 80 -7.90 -4.51 17.06
C LEU A 80 -6.85 -4.04 18.06
N GLN A 81 -6.18 -2.91 17.82
CA GLN A 81 -5.15 -2.38 18.74
C GLN A 81 -5.72 -2.01 20.12
N ARG A 82 -7.02 -1.72 20.22
CA ARG A 82 -7.68 -1.31 21.47
C ARG A 82 -8.11 -2.48 22.35
N SER A 83 -7.92 -3.74 21.93
CA SER A 83 -8.28 -4.93 22.72
C SER A 83 -7.13 -5.48 23.60
N GLU A 84 -5.92 -4.94 23.51
CA GLU A 84 -4.75 -5.37 24.30
C GLU A 84 -4.46 -4.46 25.51
N GLU A 85 -5.42 -3.66 25.99
CA GLU A 85 -5.29 -2.99 27.31
C GLU A 85 -5.83 -3.85 28.47
N GLY A 86 -6.40 -5.03 28.20
CA GLY A 86 -7.03 -5.91 29.19
C GLY A 86 -6.24 -7.16 29.61
N SER A 87 -5.18 -7.55 28.90
CA SER A 87 -4.49 -8.83 29.13
C SER A 87 -3.31 -8.76 30.11
N SER A 88 -2.79 -7.56 30.44
CA SER A 88 -1.59 -7.43 31.29
C SER A 88 -1.84 -7.10 32.78
N LYS A 89 -3.10 -7.05 33.26
CA LYS A 89 -3.41 -6.68 34.66
C LYS A 89 -3.88 -7.83 35.56
N VAL A 90 -3.68 -9.09 35.17
CA VAL A 90 -3.99 -10.27 36.02
C VAL A 90 -2.76 -11.16 36.19
N ALA A 91 -1.66 -10.58 36.68
CA ALA A 91 -0.52 -11.32 37.20
C ALA A 91 0.38 -10.38 38.04
N ALA A 92 -0.15 -9.85 39.14
CA ALA A 92 0.64 -9.27 40.23
C ALA A 92 -0.15 -9.36 41.54
#